data_AF-H3BW67-F1
#
_entry.id   AF-H3BW67-F1
#
_cell.length_a   1.000
_cell.length_b   1.000
_cell.length_c   1.000
_cell.angle_alpha   90.00
_cell.angle_beta   90.00
_cell.angle_gamma   90.00
#
_symmetry.space_group_name_H-M   'P 1'
#
loop_
_entity.id
_entity.type
_entity.pdbx_description
1 polymer ?
#
loop_
_entity_poly.entity_id
_entity_poly.type
_entity_poly.pdbx_seq_one_letter_code
_entity_poly.pdbx_strand_id
1 'polypeptide(L)'
;MKRTLRANVFRLVAPSDPRLFGSRLAAFATNFCGKATRDHTAMDLSNMRKKYKEGEDCFEENQLVSLDPIKQFGNWFDEATKCPEIGEANAMCIATATKDGHPSARMVLLKGYSNEGFRFFTNYTSRKSELESNPFASLVFYWEPLNRQVRIEGRVERLPVHVSTEYFHSRPKSSQIGAAVSPQSSPIPNREYLIQKNAELEEKYKDTEVPKPDYWGGYIVKPFLMEFWQGQTTRLHDRIVFTKTTDGDSELGEFQHAAEGGWVYQRLAP
;
A
#
# COMPACT_ATOMS: atom_id res chain seq x y z
N MET A 1 47.04 42.14 -10.79
CA MET A 1 47.41 43.21 -11.75
C MET A 1 47.37 42.67 -13.18
N LYS A 2 46.54 43.22 -14.05
CA LYS A 2 46.82 43.41 -15.50
C LYS A 2 45.81 44.44 -16.04
N ARG A 3 46.24 45.28 -16.97
CA ARG A 3 45.63 46.58 -17.28
C ARG A 3 45.38 46.68 -18.79
N THR A 4 44.16 47.11 -19.17
CA THR A 4 43.83 48.03 -20.28
C THR A 4 44.14 47.74 -21.77
N LEU A 5 43.09 47.95 -22.60
CA LEU A 5 43.06 48.65 -23.93
C LEU A 5 43.76 47.93 -25.13
N ARG A 6 43.43 48.16 -26.43
CA ARG A 6 42.41 48.99 -27.12
C ARG A 6 42.09 48.45 -28.55
N ALA A 7 40.85 48.66 -28.96
CA ALA A 7 40.27 48.96 -30.29
C ALA A 7 41.09 48.95 -31.61
N ASN A 8 40.42 48.46 -32.68
CA ASN A 8 40.29 49.03 -34.05
C ASN A 8 39.19 48.19 -34.77
N VAL A 9 38.02 48.71 -35.16
CA VAL A 9 37.70 49.64 -36.27
C VAL A 9 38.02 49.08 -37.66
N PHE A 10 36.97 48.70 -38.41
CA PHE A 10 36.80 49.05 -39.83
C PHE A 10 35.30 49.14 -40.16
N ARG A 11 34.95 49.81 -41.28
CA ARG A 11 33.65 50.47 -41.53
C ARG A 11 33.13 50.16 -42.95
N LEU A 12 31.86 50.51 -43.22
CA LEU A 12 31.19 50.62 -44.55
C LEU A 12 30.72 49.26 -45.14
N VAL A 13 29.65 49.15 -45.94
CA VAL A 13 28.86 50.12 -46.75
C VAL A 13 27.34 49.81 -46.65
N ALA A 14 26.48 50.82 -46.83
CA ALA A 14 25.08 50.69 -47.30
C ALA A 14 24.92 51.55 -48.57
N PRO A 15 24.06 51.20 -49.56
CA PRO A 15 22.63 51.52 -49.53
C PRO A 15 21.78 50.37 -50.21
N SER A 16 20.62 50.50 -50.87
CA SER A 16 19.69 51.60 -51.22
C SER A 16 18.27 51.09 -51.57
N ASP A 17 17.25 51.59 -50.85
CA ASP A 17 16.01 52.23 -51.37
C ASP A 17 15.11 51.48 -52.43
N PRO A 18 13.93 52.00 -52.87
CA PRO A 18 12.63 51.54 -52.35
C PRO A 18 11.59 51.15 -53.44
N ARG A 19 10.30 51.00 -53.04
CA ARG A 19 9.05 50.87 -53.87
C ARG A 19 8.74 49.44 -54.36
N LEU A 20 7.48 49.01 -54.60
CA LEU A 20 6.13 49.57 -54.38
C LEU A 20 5.06 48.44 -54.53
N PHE A 21 3.82 48.71 -54.06
CA PHE A 21 2.54 48.07 -54.42
C PHE A 21 2.31 46.55 -54.23
N GLY A 22 1.05 46.20 -53.89
CA GLY A 22 0.42 44.99 -54.43
C GLY A 22 -0.21 44.01 -53.43
N SER A 23 -1.44 44.28 -53.04
CA SER A 23 -2.39 43.36 -52.39
C SER A 23 -2.29 41.86 -52.74
N ARG A 24 -2.42 41.00 -51.72
CA ARG A 24 -3.53 40.01 -51.61
C ARG A 24 -3.51 39.30 -50.25
N LEU A 25 -4.69 39.17 -49.63
CA LEU A 25 -4.90 38.25 -48.51
C LEU A 25 -4.82 36.81 -49.02
N ALA A 26 -3.92 36.02 -48.44
CA ALA A 26 -3.94 34.56 -48.53
C ALA A 26 -3.59 34.01 -47.14
N ALA A 27 -4.50 33.23 -46.56
CA ALA A 27 -4.33 32.68 -45.23
C ALA A 27 -3.29 31.55 -45.24
N PHE A 28 -2.24 31.70 -44.45
CA PHE A 28 -1.42 30.58 -43.96
C PHE A 28 -1.15 30.81 -42.48
N ALA A 29 -1.83 30.04 -41.64
CA ALA A 29 -1.57 30.01 -40.19
C ALA A 29 -0.22 29.31 -39.95
N THR A 30 0.86 30.08 -40.01
CA THR A 30 2.22 29.58 -39.77
C THR A 30 2.51 29.50 -38.28
N ASN A 31 2.36 28.28 -37.74
CA ASN A 31 3.14 27.73 -36.64
C ASN A 31 3.57 28.73 -35.55
N PHE A 32 2.65 29.08 -34.64
CA PHE A 32 3.12 29.55 -33.35
C PHE A 32 3.84 28.39 -32.65
N CYS A 33 5.15 28.56 -32.52
CA CYS A 33 6.08 27.64 -31.91
C CYS A 33 5.83 27.54 -30.39
N GLY A 34 4.73 26.88 -30.02
CA GLY A 34 4.56 26.29 -28.71
C GLY A 34 5.48 25.07 -28.60
N LYS A 35 6.80 25.30 -28.55
CA LYS A 35 7.72 24.29 -28.04
C LYS A 35 7.25 23.98 -26.63
N ALA A 36 6.55 22.85 -26.47
CA ALA A 36 6.34 22.28 -25.17
C ALA A 36 7.72 22.10 -24.54
N THR A 37 8.01 22.92 -23.54
CA THR A 37 9.08 22.66 -22.58
C THR A 37 8.66 21.40 -21.85
N ARG A 38 8.94 20.24 -22.47
CA ARG A 38 8.96 18.97 -21.77
C ARG A 38 9.98 19.16 -20.67
N ASP A 39 9.48 19.37 -19.46
CA ASP A 39 10.30 19.33 -18.29
C ASP A 39 10.84 17.90 -18.19
N HIS A 40 12.10 17.73 -18.60
CA HIS A 40 12.74 16.41 -18.71
C HIS A 40 12.95 15.74 -17.35
N THR A 41 12.53 16.37 -16.25
CA THR A 41 12.50 15.81 -14.90
C THR A 41 11.15 15.18 -14.50
N ALA A 42 10.05 15.47 -15.22
CA ALA A 42 8.73 14.93 -14.93
C ALA A 42 8.44 13.65 -15.74
N MET A 43 8.41 12.50 -15.07
CA MET A 43 8.01 11.23 -15.68
C MET A 43 6.47 11.13 -15.71
N ASP A 44 5.88 11.17 -16.90
CA ASP A 44 4.44 10.98 -17.09
C ASP A 44 4.06 9.49 -17.08
N LEU A 45 3.25 9.08 -16.10
CA LEU A 45 2.76 7.72 -15.91
C LEU A 45 1.27 7.55 -16.27
N SER A 46 0.61 8.59 -16.79
CA SER A 46 -0.85 8.62 -17.04
C SER A 46 -1.37 7.47 -17.91
N ASN A 47 -0.54 6.98 -18.83
CA ASN A 47 -0.87 5.93 -19.78
C ASN A 47 -0.62 4.49 -19.26
N MET A 48 -0.18 4.31 -18.01
CA MET A 48 0.08 2.97 -17.43
C MET A 48 -1.19 2.23 -16.96
N ARG A 49 -2.37 2.86 -16.98
CA ARG A 49 -3.61 2.26 -16.48
C ARG A 49 -4.05 1.09 -17.38
N LYS A 50 -4.05 -0.12 -16.82
CA LYS A 50 -4.70 -1.30 -17.43
C LYS A 50 -6.22 -1.11 -17.53
N LYS A 51 -6.83 -1.74 -18.54
CA LYS A 51 -8.29 -1.95 -18.55
C LYS A 51 -8.65 -3.03 -17.52
N TYR A 52 -9.85 -2.93 -16.96
CA TYR A 52 -10.41 -3.92 -16.03
C TYR A 52 -11.37 -4.84 -16.80
N LYS A 53 -12.23 -5.57 -16.08
CA LYS A 53 -13.34 -6.30 -16.71
C LYS A 53 -14.36 -5.35 -17.35
N GLU A 54 -15.10 -5.83 -18.33
CA GLU A 54 -16.20 -5.08 -18.96
C GLU A 54 -17.49 -5.21 -18.13
N GLY A 55 -18.44 -4.27 -18.34
CA GLY A 55 -19.45 -3.89 -17.33
C GLY A 55 -20.59 -4.87 -17.06
N GLU A 56 -20.46 -6.15 -17.40
CA GLU A 56 -21.42 -7.20 -17.01
C GLU A 56 -21.07 -7.83 -15.65
N ASP A 57 -19.83 -7.69 -15.17
CA ASP A 57 -19.35 -8.15 -13.86
C ASP A 57 -19.35 -7.01 -12.81
N CYS A 58 -20.48 -6.35 -12.58
CA CYS A 58 -20.65 -5.46 -11.40
C CYS A 58 -20.50 -6.25 -10.08
N PHE A 59 -20.13 -5.57 -9.00
CA PHE A 59 -20.15 -6.12 -7.64
C PHE A 59 -21.19 -5.38 -6.78
N GLU A 60 -22.40 -5.91 -6.82
CA GLU A 60 -23.59 -5.48 -6.11
C GLU A 60 -23.72 -6.13 -4.72
N GLU A 61 -24.56 -5.54 -3.90
CA GLU A 61 -24.90 -5.97 -2.54
C GLU A 61 -25.51 -7.39 -2.52
N ASN A 62 -26.18 -7.79 -3.60
CA ASN A 62 -26.73 -9.14 -3.79
C ASN A 62 -25.67 -10.21 -4.13
N GLN A 63 -24.44 -9.81 -4.46
CA GLN A 63 -23.28 -10.68 -4.72
C GLN A 63 -22.35 -10.81 -3.50
N LEU A 64 -22.71 -10.21 -2.37
CA LEU A 64 -22.10 -10.53 -1.07
C LEU A 64 -22.42 -11.99 -0.72
N VAL A 65 -21.37 -12.81 -0.56
CA VAL A 65 -21.49 -14.22 -0.15
C VAL A 65 -21.86 -14.34 1.34
N SER A 66 -21.59 -13.29 2.13
CA SER A 66 -22.10 -13.17 3.50
C SER A 66 -22.20 -11.70 3.92
N LEU A 67 -23.12 -11.42 4.85
CA LEU A 67 -23.23 -10.13 5.55
C LEU A 67 -22.36 -10.08 6.81
N ASP A 68 -21.57 -11.11 7.09
CA ASP A 68 -20.41 -11.03 7.99
C ASP A 68 -19.17 -10.66 7.15
N PRO A 69 -18.56 -9.47 7.35
CA PRO A 69 -17.43 -9.03 6.52
C PRO A 69 -16.19 -9.91 6.68
N ILE A 70 -16.03 -10.64 7.78
CA ILE A 70 -14.89 -11.55 7.98
C ILE A 70 -15.09 -12.82 7.12
N LYS A 71 -16.33 -13.29 6.97
CA LYS A 71 -16.67 -14.37 6.02
C LYS A 71 -16.56 -13.91 4.56
N GLN A 72 -17.01 -12.69 4.24
CA GLN A 72 -16.84 -12.11 2.91
C GLN A 72 -15.35 -11.95 2.53
N PHE A 73 -14.51 -11.52 3.47
CA PHE A 73 -13.05 -11.56 3.28
C PHE A 73 -12.55 -12.98 3.02
N GLY A 74 -13.02 -13.96 3.80
CA GLY A 74 -12.63 -15.36 3.62
C GLY A 74 -12.93 -15.90 2.22
N ASN A 75 -14.08 -15.55 1.65
CA ASN A 75 -14.45 -15.90 0.27
C ASN A 75 -13.49 -15.26 -0.76
N TRP A 76 -13.28 -13.95 -0.71
CA TRP A 76 -12.34 -13.30 -1.65
C TRP A 76 -10.88 -13.73 -1.45
N PHE A 77 -10.49 -14.07 -0.23
CA PHE A 77 -9.16 -14.61 0.07
C PHE A 77 -8.96 -16.01 -0.51
N ASP A 78 -9.97 -16.87 -0.44
CA ASP A 78 -9.97 -18.19 -1.07
C ASP A 78 -9.87 -18.08 -2.60
N GLU A 79 -10.64 -17.19 -3.23
CA GLU A 79 -10.48 -16.85 -4.66
C GLU A 79 -9.05 -16.35 -4.98
N ALA A 80 -8.47 -15.49 -4.14
CA ALA A 80 -7.10 -14.99 -4.32
C ALA A 80 -6.03 -16.09 -4.17
N THR A 81 -6.20 -17.06 -3.26
CA THR A 81 -5.27 -18.20 -3.13
C THR A 81 -5.33 -19.19 -4.29
N LYS A 82 -6.44 -19.21 -5.03
CA LYS A 82 -6.65 -20.07 -6.21
C LYS A 82 -6.19 -19.42 -7.53
N CYS A 83 -5.91 -18.12 -7.52
CA CYS A 83 -5.44 -17.37 -8.70
C CYS A 83 -3.93 -17.63 -8.94
N PRO A 84 -3.52 -18.31 -10.04
CA PRO A 84 -2.12 -18.69 -10.24
C PRO A 84 -1.17 -17.49 -10.44
N GLU A 85 -1.68 -16.33 -10.80
CA GLU A 85 -0.92 -15.07 -10.94
C GLU A 85 -0.63 -14.38 -9.59
N ILE A 86 -1.23 -14.83 -8.48
CA ILE A 86 -1.06 -14.24 -7.15
C ILE A 86 -0.06 -15.07 -6.34
N GLY A 87 1.19 -14.58 -6.25
CA GLY A 87 2.26 -15.29 -5.53
C GLY A 87 2.07 -15.41 -4.02
N GLU A 88 1.64 -14.33 -3.34
CA GLU A 88 1.37 -14.32 -1.89
C GLU A 88 0.02 -13.65 -1.62
N ALA A 89 -1.08 -14.38 -1.70
CA ALA A 89 -2.44 -13.85 -1.45
C ALA A 89 -2.61 -13.24 -0.05
N ASN A 90 -1.79 -13.67 0.92
CA ASN A 90 -1.75 -13.15 2.28
C ASN A 90 -0.77 -11.98 2.50
N ALA A 91 -0.12 -11.48 1.46
CA ALA A 91 0.64 -10.24 1.55
C ALA A 91 -0.31 -9.05 1.70
N MET A 92 -0.06 -8.24 2.72
CA MET A 92 -0.83 -7.04 3.02
C MET A 92 0.08 -5.87 3.35
N CYS A 93 -0.28 -4.68 2.89
CA CYS A 93 0.30 -3.45 3.42
C CYS A 93 -0.33 -3.16 4.79
N ILE A 94 0.48 -2.92 5.81
CA ILE A 94 0.02 -2.39 7.10
C ILE A 94 0.52 -0.96 7.28
N ALA A 95 -0.42 -0.01 7.41
CA ALA A 95 -0.16 1.36 7.82
C ALA A 95 -0.36 1.52 9.33
N THR A 96 0.57 2.22 9.97
CA THR A 96 0.56 2.65 11.38
C THR A 96 0.89 4.14 11.43
N ALA A 97 0.72 4.80 12.57
CA ALA A 97 1.17 6.18 12.76
C ALA A 97 1.69 6.43 14.17
N THR A 98 2.56 7.42 14.33
CA THR A 98 2.91 7.96 15.67
C THR A 98 1.68 8.59 16.33
N LYS A 99 1.75 8.86 17.65
CA LYS A 99 0.69 9.61 18.36
C LYS A 99 0.43 10.99 17.75
N ASP A 100 1.45 11.62 17.17
CA ASP A 100 1.37 12.94 16.52
C ASP A 100 0.83 12.87 15.08
N GLY A 101 0.38 11.68 14.62
CA GLY A 101 -0.25 11.51 13.31
C GLY A 101 0.72 11.35 12.14
N HIS A 102 2.00 11.03 12.36
CA HIS A 102 2.93 10.75 11.27
C HIS A 102 2.82 9.29 10.80
N PRO A 103 2.29 9.01 9.59
CA PRO A 103 2.06 7.66 9.13
C PRO A 103 3.36 6.96 8.67
N SER A 104 3.38 5.63 8.79
CA SER A 104 4.37 4.78 8.13
C SER A 104 3.75 3.45 7.69
N ALA A 105 4.14 2.97 6.51
CA ALA A 105 3.56 1.79 5.88
C ALA A 105 4.64 0.81 5.40
N ARG A 106 4.31 -0.49 5.34
CA ARG A 106 5.18 -1.57 4.84
C ARG A 106 4.37 -2.83 4.56
N MET A 107 4.91 -3.72 3.73
CA MET A 107 4.35 -5.06 3.54
C MET A 107 4.62 -5.97 4.75
N VAL A 108 3.63 -6.78 5.11
CA VAL A 108 3.71 -7.91 6.05
C VAL A 108 2.85 -9.06 5.50
N LEU A 109 2.96 -10.24 6.10
CA LEU A 109 2.12 -11.38 5.76
C LEU A 109 1.07 -11.61 6.84
N LEU A 110 -0.20 -11.73 6.45
CA LEU A 110 -1.27 -12.25 7.31
C LEU A 110 -0.97 -13.71 7.66
N LYS A 111 -1.01 -14.03 8.97
CA LYS A 111 -0.71 -15.37 9.51
C LYS A 111 -1.91 -16.06 10.16
N GLY A 112 -3.10 -15.51 9.94
CA GLY A 112 -4.39 -16.11 10.30
C GLY A 112 -5.42 -15.02 10.57
N TYR A 113 -6.69 -15.34 10.38
CA TYR A 113 -7.81 -14.47 10.72
C TYR A 113 -8.93 -15.31 11.35
N SER A 114 -9.79 -14.66 12.11
CA SER A 114 -10.98 -15.24 12.74
C SER A 114 -11.96 -14.10 13.06
N ASN A 115 -13.10 -14.42 13.69
CA ASN A 115 -14.04 -13.42 14.19
C ASN A 115 -13.42 -12.43 15.21
N GLU A 116 -12.24 -12.76 15.78
CA GLU A 116 -11.48 -11.86 16.66
C GLU A 116 -10.68 -10.81 15.87
N GLY A 117 -10.38 -11.05 14.58
CA GLY A 117 -9.61 -10.15 13.73
C GLY A 117 -8.41 -10.80 13.02
N PHE A 118 -7.47 -9.96 12.59
CA PHE A 118 -6.41 -10.28 11.63
C PHE A 118 -5.03 -10.33 12.28
N ARG A 119 -4.36 -11.48 12.25
CA ARG A 119 -3.11 -11.75 12.99
C ARG A 119 -1.87 -11.65 12.10
N PHE A 120 -0.84 -10.97 12.60
CA PHE A 120 0.49 -10.90 11.96
C PHE A 120 1.59 -10.89 13.03
N PHE A 121 2.82 -11.25 12.63
CA PHE A 121 3.95 -11.41 13.56
C PHE A 121 5.11 -10.51 13.17
N THR A 122 5.79 -9.96 14.18
CA THR A 122 6.82 -8.94 13.97
C THR A 122 7.77 -8.79 15.17
N ASN A 123 8.72 -7.87 15.04
CA ASN A 123 9.59 -7.46 16.13
C ASN A 123 9.01 -6.18 16.80
N TYR A 124 8.76 -6.25 18.11
CA TYR A 124 8.22 -5.18 18.95
C TYR A 124 9.17 -3.99 19.16
N THR A 125 10.43 -4.06 18.72
CA THR A 125 11.35 -2.90 18.66
C THR A 125 11.47 -2.28 17.26
N SER A 126 10.83 -2.86 16.25
CA SER A 126 10.81 -2.29 14.89
C SER A 126 9.96 -1.03 14.81
N ARG A 127 10.15 -0.20 13.77
CA ARG A 127 9.37 1.05 13.61
C ARG A 127 7.85 0.87 13.72
N LYS A 128 7.29 -0.26 13.29
CA LYS A 128 5.83 -0.50 13.39
C LYS A 128 5.32 -0.73 14.81
N SER A 129 6.19 -0.82 15.82
CA SER A 129 5.78 -0.75 17.23
C SER A 129 5.34 0.65 17.68
N GLU A 130 5.26 1.63 16.75
CA GLU A 130 4.30 2.75 16.80
C GLU A 130 2.94 2.31 17.40
N LEU A 131 2.49 1.09 17.09
CA LEU A 131 1.32 0.38 17.65
C LEU A 131 1.21 0.32 19.19
N GLU A 132 2.33 0.29 19.92
CA GLU A 132 2.33 0.31 21.40
C GLU A 132 1.88 1.68 21.94
N SER A 133 2.19 2.73 21.18
CA SER A 133 1.86 4.12 21.53
C SER A 133 0.51 4.53 20.94
N ASN A 134 0.17 4.01 19.77
CA ASN A 134 -1.02 4.35 19.00
C ASN A 134 -1.63 3.04 18.44
N PRO A 135 -2.52 2.37 19.19
CA PRO A 135 -2.96 1.00 18.91
C PRO A 135 -4.04 0.93 17.82
N PHE A 136 -3.76 1.55 16.67
CA PHE A 136 -4.64 1.59 15.50
C PHE A 136 -3.82 1.28 14.23
N ALA A 137 -4.43 0.52 13.31
CA ALA A 137 -3.81 0.19 12.03
C ALA A 137 -4.85 0.12 10.90
N SER A 138 -4.37 0.37 9.70
CA SER A 138 -5.07 0.06 8.46
C SER A 138 -4.32 -1.04 7.70
N LEU A 139 -5.02 -2.08 7.28
CA LEU A 139 -4.52 -3.13 6.41
C LEU A 139 -5.07 -2.92 5.00
N VAL A 140 -4.25 -3.19 3.98
CA VAL A 140 -4.66 -3.19 2.57
C VAL A 140 -4.17 -4.47 1.91
N PHE A 141 -5.10 -5.28 1.42
CA PHE A 141 -4.86 -6.35 0.46
C PHE A 141 -5.13 -5.81 -0.93
N TYR A 142 -4.26 -6.11 -1.90
CA TYR A 142 -4.46 -5.74 -3.30
C TYR A 142 -4.12 -6.93 -4.20
N TRP A 143 -5.15 -7.49 -4.80
CA TRP A 143 -5.08 -8.64 -5.68
C TRP A 143 -5.26 -8.17 -7.12
N GLU A 144 -4.16 -7.69 -7.71
CA GLU A 144 -4.14 -7.06 -9.03
C GLU A 144 -4.77 -7.93 -10.14
N PRO A 145 -4.50 -9.25 -10.26
CA PRO A 145 -5.12 -10.09 -11.28
C PRO A 145 -6.65 -10.18 -11.17
N LEU A 146 -7.20 -10.10 -9.95
CA LEU A 146 -8.65 -10.10 -9.69
C LEU A 146 -9.26 -8.68 -9.76
N ASN A 147 -8.42 -7.65 -9.83
CA ASN A 147 -8.79 -6.25 -9.72
C ASN A 147 -9.57 -5.95 -8.42
N ARG A 148 -9.15 -6.56 -7.31
CA ARG A 148 -9.79 -6.41 -6.00
C ARG A 148 -8.86 -5.78 -4.98
N GLN A 149 -9.46 -5.00 -4.08
CA GLN A 149 -8.81 -4.50 -2.88
C GLN A 149 -9.71 -4.76 -1.68
N VAL A 150 -9.10 -5.13 -0.55
CA VAL A 150 -9.77 -5.09 0.76
C VAL A 150 -9.01 -4.13 1.66
N ARG A 151 -9.72 -3.15 2.24
CA ARG A 151 -9.20 -2.31 3.33
C ARG A 151 -9.80 -2.80 4.64
N ILE A 152 -9.01 -2.81 5.70
CA ILE A 152 -9.48 -3.14 7.05
C ILE A 152 -8.91 -2.10 8.00
N GLU A 153 -9.74 -1.47 8.82
CA GLU A 153 -9.29 -0.54 9.85
C GLU A 153 -9.71 -1.07 11.22
N GLY A 154 -8.80 -1.02 12.19
CA GLY A 154 -9.01 -1.72 13.44
C GLY A 154 -8.11 -1.27 14.58
N ARG A 155 -8.55 -1.58 15.80
CA ARG A 155 -7.73 -1.46 17.01
C ARG A 155 -6.77 -2.64 17.08
N VAL A 156 -5.55 -2.40 17.53
CA VAL A 156 -4.49 -3.40 17.59
C VAL A 156 -4.18 -3.81 19.02
N GLU A 157 -4.05 -5.11 19.25
CA GLU A 157 -3.65 -5.69 20.53
C GLU A 157 -2.50 -6.68 20.32
N ARG A 158 -1.62 -6.82 21.33
CA ARG A 158 -0.62 -7.91 21.34
C ARG A 158 -1.32 -9.24 21.53
N LEU A 159 -0.89 -10.27 20.78
CA LEU A 159 -1.26 -11.64 21.08
C LEU A 159 -0.62 -12.09 22.40
N PRO A 160 -1.26 -13.03 23.14
CA PRO A 160 -0.66 -13.63 24.32
C PRO A 160 0.71 -14.24 24.02
N VAL A 161 1.58 -14.27 25.04
CA VAL A 161 2.96 -14.77 24.89
C VAL A 161 2.97 -16.23 24.43
N HIS A 162 2.08 -17.08 24.94
CA HIS A 162 1.99 -18.50 24.54
C HIS A 162 1.66 -18.65 23.05
N VAL A 163 0.65 -17.93 22.52
CA VAL A 163 0.31 -17.90 21.08
C VAL A 163 1.51 -17.45 20.24
N SER A 164 2.26 -16.46 20.72
CA SER A 164 3.48 -15.99 20.05
C SER A 164 4.62 -17.02 20.09
N THR A 165 4.74 -17.79 21.17
CA THR A 165 5.71 -18.89 21.31
C THR A 165 5.33 -20.05 20.41
N GLU A 166 4.12 -20.59 20.49
CA GLU A 166 3.62 -21.66 19.62
C GLU A 166 3.84 -21.35 18.13
N TYR A 167 3.46 -20.15 17.69
CA TYR A 167 3.70 -19.73 16.31
C TYR A 167 5.18 -19.48 15.97
N PHE A 168 6.03 -19.10 16.93
CA PHE A 168 7.47 -19.02 16.68
C PHE A 168 8.06 -20.40 16.38
N HIS A 169 7.77 -21.38 17.24
CA HIS A 169 8.31 -22.74 17.14
C HIS A 169 7.71 -23.53 15.95
N SER A 170 6.51 -23.16 15.47
CA SER A 170 5.93 -23.73 14.24
C SER A 170 6.58 -23.25 12.94
N ARG A 171 7.47 -22.25 12.97
CA ARG A 171 8.18 -21.74 11.78
C ARG A 171 9.42 -22.58 11.47
N PRO A 172 9.88 -22.63 10.21
CA PRO A 172 11.17 -23.26 9.87
C PRO A 172 12.32 -22.69 10.70
N LYS A 173 13.28 -23.53 11.09
CA LYS A 173 14.38 -23.17 12.01
C LYS A 173 15.21 -21.97 11.53
N SER A 174 15.48 -21.85 10.23
CA SER A 174 16.11 -20.68 9.62
C SER A 174 15.29 -19.39 9.79
N SER A 175 13.96 -19.49 9.79
CA SER A 175 13.03 -18.39 10.04
C SER A 175 13.01 -17.96 11.51
N GLN A 176 13.18 -18.91 12.45
CA GLN A 176 13.37 -18.65 13.87
C GLN A 176 14.70 -17.92 14.11
N ILE A 177 15.79 -18.44 13.54
CA ILE A 177 17.13 -17.85 13.61
C ILE A 177 17.15 -16.43 13.03
N GLY A 178 16.65 -16.23 11.81
CA GLY A 178 16.61 -14.90 11.18
C GLY A 178 15.84 -13.84 12.00
N ALA A 179 14.87 -14.25 12.82
CA ALA A 179 14.17 -13.37 13.74
C ALA A 179 14.98 -13.03 15.01
N ALA A 180 15.94 -13.86 15.40
CA ALA A 180 16.90 -13.61 16.49
C ALA A 180 18.18 -12.88 16.03
N VAL A 181 18.57 -13.03 14.77
CA VAL A 181 19.71 -12.32 14.15
C VAL A 181 19.45 -10.82 13.98
N SER A 182 18.22 -10.46 13.58
CA SER A 182 17.93 -9.14 13.03
C SER A 182 17.34 -8.18 14.08
N PRO A 183 18.07 -7.14 14.52
CA PRO A 183 17.50 -6.00 15.24
C PRO A 183 16.67 -5.17 14.23
N GLN A 184 15.45 -5.62 13.97
CA GLN A 184 14.64 -5.14 12.85
C GLN A 184 14.41 -3.63 12.93
N SER A 185 14.79 -2.90 11.88
CA SER A 185 14.77 -1.43 11.77
C SER A 185 15.92 -0.67 12.46
N SER A 186 16.87 -1.34 13.11
CA SER A 186 18.09 -0.69 13.63
C SER A 186 19.18 -0.56 12.55
N PRO A 187 20.03 0.48 12.60
CA PRO A 187 21.23 0.55 11.77
C PRO A 187 22.18 -0.62 12.01
N ILE A 188 22.76 -1.14 10.92
CA ILE A 188 23.78 -2.20 10.91
C ILE A 188 24.92 -1.79 9.96
N PRO A 189 26.16 -2.27 10.14
CA PRO A 189 27.31 -1.77 9.37
C PRO A 189 27.28 -2.18 7.89
N ASN A 190 26.83 -3.39 7.58
CA ASN A 190 26.79 -3.97 6.22
C ASN A 190 25.95 -5.26 6.18
N ARG A 191 25.90 -5.91 5.02
CA ARG A 191 25.20 -7.20 4.82
C ARG A 191 25.94 -8.36 5.49
N GLU A 192 27.27 -8.31 5.46
CA GLU A 192 28.18 -9.36 5.95
C GLU A 192 27.99 -9.59 7.45
N TYR A 193 27.70 -8.52 8.21
CA TYR A 193 27.31 -8.60 9.63
C TYR A 193 26.10 -9.52 9.86
N LEU A 194 25.05 -9.43 9.03
CA LEU A 194 23.89 -10.30 9.14
C LEU A 194 24.23 -11.75 8.77
N ILE A 195 25.07 -11.95 7.74
CA ILE A 195 25.50 -13.28 7.30
C ILE A 195 26.31 -13.98 8.42
N GLN A 196 27.27 -13.26 9.01
CA GLN A 196 28.09 -13.75 10.13
C GLN A 196 27.22 -14.08 11.34
N LYS A 197 26.34 -13.17 11.77
CA LYS A 197 25.44 -13.39 12.91
C LYS A 197 24.44 -14.52 12.66
N ASN A 198 24.01 -14.74 11.42
CA ASN A 198 23.17 -15.89 11.06
C ASN A 198 23.93 -17.20 11.18
N ALA A 199 25.15 -17.29 10.64
CA ALA A 199 25.99 -18.49 10.74
C ALA A 199 26.37 -18.81 12.21
N GLU A 200 26.68 -17.80 13.02
CA GLU A 200 26.91 -17.95 14.47
C GLU A 200 25.71 -18.58 15.18
N LEU A 201 24.49 -18.14 14.87
CA LEU A 201 23.28 -18.67 15.48
C LEU A 201 22.83 -20.01 14.89
N GLU A 202 23.13 -20.29 13.62
CA GLU A 202 22.91 -21.60 12.98
C GLU A 202 23.76 -22.69 13.64
N GLU A 203 25.05 -22.45 13.88
CA GLU A 203 25.88 -23.43 14.59
C GLU A 203 25.52 -23.50 16.08
N LYS A 204 25.28 -22.37 16.76
CA LYS A 204 24.86 -22.33 18.18
C LYS A 204 23.57 -23.14 18.43
N TYR A 205 22.59 -23.00 17.55
CA TYR A 205 21.28 -23.65 17.69
C TYR A 205 21.13 -24.92 16.85
N LYS A 206 22.19 -25.44 16.24
CA LYS A 206 22.15 -26.60 15.31
C LYS A 206 21.33 -27.78 15.84
N ASP A 207 21.71 -28.27 17.03
CA ASP A 207 21.10 -29.43 17.69
C ASP A 207 20.21 -29.05 18.89
N THR A 208 19.94 -27.75 19.08
CA THR A 208 19.09 -27.23 20.16
C THR A 208 17.90 -26.44 19.62
N GLU A 209 16.95 -26.12 20.49
CA GLU A 209 15.82 -25.25 20.15
C GLU A 209 16.25 -23.77 20.14
N VAL A 210 15.71 -23.00 19.19
CA VAL A 210 15.90 -21.54 19.17
C VAL A 210 14.90 -20.93 20.15
N PRO A 211 15.31 -20.22 21.21
CA PRO A 211 14.36 -19.55 22.08
C PRO A 211 13.71 -18.37 21.35
N LYS A 212 12.38 -18.21 21.46
CA LYS A 212 11.68 -17.03 20.96
C LYS A 212 12.20 -15.78 21.68
N PRO A 213 12.75 -14.76 20.98
CA PRO A 213 13.18 -13.52 21.62
C PRO A 213 12.01 -12.79 22.30
N ASP A 214 12.26 -12.09 23.42
CA ASP A 214 11.23 -11.33 24.16
C ASP A 214 10.63 -10.20 23.32
N TYR A 215 11.46 -9.57 22.49
CA TYR A 215 11.06 -8.55 21.53
C TYR A 215 10.32 -9.10 20.30
N TRP A 216 10.05 -10.41 20.21
CA TRP A 216 9.32 -11.00 19.08
C TRP A 216 7.98 -11.57 19.52
N GLY A 217 6.95 -11.31 18.71
CA GLY A 217 5.61 -11.87 18.88
C GLY A 217 4.62 -11.37 17.84
N GLY A 218 3.33 -11.53 18.12
CA GLY A 218 2.26 -11.17 17.19
C GLY A 218 1.32 -10.09 17.70
N TYR A 219 0.64 -9.46 16.75
CA TYR A 219 -0.48 -8.57 17.00
C TYR A 219 -1.73 -9.13 16.33
N ILE A 220 -2.90 -8.73 16.84
CA ILE A 220 -4.20 -8.90 16.20
C ILE A 220 -4.83 -7.53 15.94
N VAL A 221 -5.32 -7.32 14.71
CA VAL A 221 -6.10 -6.14 14.33
C VAL A 221 -7.58 -6.50 14.42
N LYS A 222 -8.27 -5.95 15.41
CA LYS A 222 -9.72 -6.11 15.63
C LYS A 222 -10.46 -5.11 14.74
N PRO A 223 -11.17 -5.55 13.69
CA PRO A 223 -11.74 -4.65 12.69
C PRO A 223 -12.94 -3.88 13.24
N PHE A 224 -13.01 -2.57 12.96
CA PHE A 224 -14.21 -1.75 13.09
C PHE A 224 -14.73 -1.24 11.73
N LEU A 225 -13.92 -1.32 10.67
CA LEU A 225 -14.29 -1.01 9.29
C LEU A 225 -13.65 -2.02 8.34
N MET A 226 -14.40 -2.49 7.34
CA MET A 226 -13.92 -3.33 6.25
C MET A 226 -14.51 -2.85 4.91
N GLU A 227 -13.68 -2.47 3.95
CA GLU A 227 -14.10 -2.09 2.59
C GLU A 227 -13.74 -3.17 1.58
N PHE A 228 -14.72 -3.55 0.75
CA PHE A 228 -14.55 -4.40 -0.42
C PHE A 228 -14.64 -3.54 -1.67
N TRP A 229 -13.53 -3.46 -2.41
CA TRP A 229 -13.40 -2.69 -3.64
C TRP A 229 -13.22 -3.63 -4.85
N GLN A 230 -14.03 -3.45 -5.89
CA GLN A 230 -13.91 -4.17 -7.17
C GLN A 230 -13.68 -3.17 -8.32
N GLY A 231 -12.62 -3.42 -9.08
CA GLY A 231 -12.22 -2.60 -10.22
C GLY A 231 -13.12 -2.79 -11.43
N GLN A 232 -13.50 -1.68 -12.07
CA GLN A 232 -14.47 -1.58 -13.16
C GLN A 232 -13.94 -0.70 -14.28
N THR A 233 -14.08 -1.12 -15.54
CA THR A 233 -13.49 -0.40 -16.69
C THR A 233 -14.07 1.01 -16.89
N THR A 234 -15.35 1.19 -16.55
CA THR A 234 -16.08 2.47 -16.61
C THR A 234 -15.58 3.51 -15.61
N ARG A 235 -14.68 3.14 -14.68
CA ARG A 235 -14.26 3.93 -13.50
C ARG A 235 -15.33 4.07 -12.41
N LEU A 236 -16.53 3.52 -12.61
CA LEU A 236 -17.55 3.39 -11.58
C LEU A 236 -17.21 2.18 -10.71
N HIS A 237 -16.21 2.33 -9.84
CA HIS A 237 -15.72 1.25 -8.99
C HIS A 237 -16.73 0.88 -7.90
N ASP A 238 -16.95 -0.41 -7.70
CA ASP A 238 -17.82 -0.90 -6.64
C ASP A 238 -17.10 -0.82 -5.30
N ARG A 239 -17.76 -0.24 -4.30
CA ARG A 239 -17.23 -0.03 -2.95
C ARG A 239 -18.31 -0.32 -1.93
N ILE A 240 -18.26 -1.51 -1.34
CA ILE A 240 -19.14 -1.89 -0.24
C ILE A 240 -18.34 -1.80 1.06
N VAL A 241 -18.76 -0.93 1.97
CA VAL A 241 -18.09 -0.72 3.26
C VAL A 241 -18.97 -1.23 4.39
N PHE A 242 -18.40 -2.09 5.21
CA PHE A 242 -18.94 -2.53 6.49
C PHE A 242 -18.33 -1.70 7.61
N THR A 243 -19.15 -1.23 8.55
CA THR A 243 -18.72 -0.58 9.79
C THR A 243 -19.37 -1.23 11.01
N LYS A 244 -18.62 -1.29 12.11
CA LYS A 244 -19.09 -1.87 13.37
C LYS A 244 -19.98 -0.85 14.09
N THR A 245 -21.17 -1.26 14.50
CA THR A 245 -22.06 -0.42 15.31
C THR A 245 -21.50 -0.27 16.72
N THR A 246 -21.71 0.89 17.33
CA THR A 246 -21.40 1.17 18.73
C THR A 246 -22.64 1.05 19.60
N ASP A 247 -22.44 0.78 20.90
CA ASP A 247 -23.54 0.70 21.88
C ASP A 247 -24.19 2.09 22.03
N GLY A 248 -25.30 2.30 21.32
CA GLY A 248 -25.98 3.60 21.23
C GLY A 248 -26.53 3.93 19.83
N ASP A 249 -26.05 3.26 18.79
CA ASP A 249 -26.54 3.41 17.41
C ASP A 249 -27.92 2.75 17.25
N SER A 250 -29.00 3.46 17.61
CA SER A 250 -30.37 2.95 17.57
C SER A 250 -31.06 3.05 16.20
N GLU A 251 -30.53 3.88 15.29
CA GLU A 251 -31.10 4.11 13.96
C GLU A 251 -30.01 3.99 12.89
N LEU A 252 -30.33 3.31 11.78
CA LEU A 252 -29.47 3.22 10.61
C LEU A 252 -29.51 4.53 9.83
N GLY A 253 -28.37 4.96 9.28
CA GLY A 253 -28.34 6.05 8.31
C GLY A 253 -29.12 5.73 7.03
N GLU A 254 -29.51 6.76 6.27
CA GLU A 254 -30.39 6.69 5.08
C GLU A 254 -30.00 5.59 4.06
N PHE A 255 -28.70 5.33 3.90
CA PHE A 255 -28.14 4.35 2.96
C PHE A 255 -27.44 3.16 3.65
N GLN A 256 -27.72 2.93 4.94
CA GLN A 256 -27.14 1.83 5.72
C GLN A 256 -28.10 0.65 5.80
N HIS A 257 -27.52 -0.54 5.68
CA HIS A 257 -28.21 -1.81 5.78
C HIS A 257 -27.62 -2.62 6.94
N ALA A 258 -28.47 -3.33 7.69
CA ALA A 258 -28.03 -4.20 8.76
C ALA A 258 -27.24 -5.41 8.20
N ALA A 259 -26.17 -5.79 8.91
CA ALA A 259 -25.32 -6.93 8.60
C ALA A 259 -25.18 -7.87 9.83
N GLU A 260 -24.53 -9.02 9.64
CA GLU A 260 -24.40 -10.03 10.71
C GLU A 260 -23.56 -9.51 11.88
N GLY A 261 -23.93 -9.87 13.11
CA GLY A 261 -23.05 -9.72 14.28
C GLY A 261 -22.71 -8.28 14.70
N GLY A 262 -23.62 -7.32 14.55
CA GLY A 262 -23.39 -5.91 14.95
C GLY A 262 -22.50 -5.15 13.96
N TRP A 263 -22.67 -5.45 12.67
CA TRP A 263 -22.13 -4.69 11.55
C TRP A 263 -23.28 -4.03 10.79
N VAL A 264 -23.00 -2.91 10.14
CA VAL A 264 -23.84 -2.32 9.09
C VAL A 264 -23.00 -2.16 7.84
N TYR A 265 -23.64 -2.12 6.67
CA TYR A 265 -22.94 -1.88 5.41
C TYR A 265 -23.66 -0.85 4.53
N GLN A 266 -22.89 -0.21 3.66
CA GLN A 266 -23.36 0.79 2.71
C GLN A 266 -22.45 0.84 1.48
N ARG A 267 -22.99 1.31 0.35
CA ARG A 267 -22.20 1.65 -0.84
C ARG A 267 -21.52 3.00 -0.67
N LEU A 268 -20.28 3.12 -1.16
CA LEU A 268 -19.60 4.40 -1.34
C LEU A 268 -19.41 4.72 -2.82
N ALA A 269 -19.35 6.02 -3.15
CA ALA A 269 -18.92 6.49 -4.46
C ALA A 269 -17.43 6.16 -4.70
N PRO A 270 -17.02 5.90 -5.96
CA PRO A 270 -15.64 5.57 -6.34
C PRO A 270 -14.65 6.73 -6.23
#